data_AF-A0A3S2VQC1-F1
#
_entry.id   AF-A0A3S2VQC1-F1
#
_cell.length_a   1.000
_cell.length_b   1.000
_cell.length_c   1.000
_cell.angle_alpha   90.00
_cell.angle_beta   90.00
_cell.angle_gamma   90.00
#
_symmetry.space_group_name_H-M   'P 1'
#
loop_
_entity.id
_entity.type
_entity.pdbx_description
1 polymer ?
#
loop_
_entity_poly.entity_id
_entity_poly.type
_entity_poly.pdbx_seq_one_letter_code
_entity_poly.pdbx_strand_id
1 'polypeptide(L)'
;MIICSRADFILLDEPFTHISPVQVETFKPLIKQCAKTKGIIVTDHQYYNVLDISDRIILLNNGATKAINSAADLVEYNYISGY
;
A
#
# COMPACT_ATOMS: atom_id res chain seq x y z
N MET A 1 15.19 10.82 -1.27
CA MET A 1 14.23 9.70 -1.25
C MET A 1 13.52 9.66 -2.59
N ILE A 2 13.41 8.49 -3.24
CA ILE A 2 12.90 8.38 -4.63
C ILE A 2 11.48 8.96 -4.79
N ILE A 3 10.71 8.94 -3.71
CA ILE A 3 9.37 9.54 -3.62
C ILE A 3 9.34 11.05 -3.93
N CYS A 4 10.44 11.75 -3.67
CA CYS A 4 10.60 13.19 -3.96
C CYS A 4 11.14 13.48 -5.37
N SER A 5 11.40 12.45 -6.18
CA SER A 5 11.88 12.62 -7.56
C SER A 5 10.86 13.37 -8.43
N ARG A 6 11.27 13.91 -9.57
CA ARG A 6 10.36 14.59 -10.51
C ARG A 6 9.52 13.62 -11.37
N ALA A 7 9.62 12.31 -11.14
CA ALA A 7 8.85 11.33 -11.90
C ALA A 7 7.34 11.47 -11.62
N ASP A 8 6.53 11.35 -12.66
CA ASP A 8 5.06 11.39 -12.55
C ASP A 8 4.50 10.12 -11.90
N PHE A 9 5.21 9.00 -12.05
CA PHE A 9 4.88 7.70 -11.46
C PHE A 9 6.04 7.12 -10.67
N ILE A 10 5.73 6.55 -9.51
CA ILE A 10 6.70 5.94 -8.60
C ILE A 10 6.21 4.56 -8.19
N LEU A 11 7.08 3.56 -8.31
CA LEU A 11 6.87 2.22 -7.77
C LEU A 11 7.70 2.08 -6.49
N LEU A 12 7.04 1.73 -5.39
CA LEU A 12 7.65 1.44 -4.11
C LEU A 12 7.45 -0.05 -3.82
N ASP A 13 8.56 -0.80 -3.86
CA ASP A 13 8.56 -2.22 -3.56
C ASP A 13 8.91 -2.45 -2.10
N GLU A 14 7.96 -3.03 -1.36
CA GLU A 14 8.02 -3.32 0.08
C GLU A 14 8.55 -2.16 0.95
N PRO A 15 7.96 -0.95 0.85
CA PRO A 15 8.55 0.22 1.49
C PRO A 15 8.31 0.30 2.99
N PHE A 16 7.50 -0.57 3.60
CA PHE A 16 7.30 -0.62 5.06
C PHE A 16 8.12 -1.75 5.72
N THR A 17 8.59 -2.71 4.93
CA THR A 17 9.45 -3.81 5.40
C THR A 17 10.74 -3.26 6.03
N HIS A 18 11.09 -3.76 7.22
CA HIS A 18 12.26 -3.34 8.02
C HIS A 18 12.26 -1.89 8.54
N ILE A 19 11.15 -1.17 8.43
CA ILE A 19 11.01 0.18 8.99
C ILE A 19 10.34 0.10 10.38
N SER A 20 10.82 0.89 11.34
CA SER A 20 10.22 0.91 12.68
C SER A 20 8.80 1.53 12.66
N PRO A 21 7.90 1.15 13.58
CA PRO A 21 6.53 1.69 13.61
C PRO A 21 6.47 3.22 13.63
N VAL A 22 7.35 3.87 14.38
CA VAL A 22 7.42 5.34 14.45
C VAL A 22 7.77 5.96 13.09
N GLN A 23 8.66 5.33 12.35
CA GLN A 23 9.05 5.78 11.02
C GLN A 23 7.94 5.53 9.99
N VAL A 24 7.20 4.42 10.09
CA VAL A 24 6.02 4.15 9.24
C VAL A 24 4.98 5.26 9.39
N GLU A 25 4.66 5.64 10.63
CA GLU A 25 3.69 6.72 10.92
C GLU A 25 4.16 8.08 10.40
N THR A 26 5.46 8.32 10.32
CA THR A 26 6.01 9.55 9.72
C THR A 26 6.03 9.47 8.18
N PHE A 27 6.15 8.27 7.63
CA PHE A 27 6.29 8.06 6.19
C PHE A 27 4.95 8.07 5.46
N LYS A 28 3.88 7.54 6.06
CA LYS A 28 2.52 7.54 5.48
C LYS A 28 2.03 8.94 5.04
N PRO A 29 2.16 10.02 5.85
CA PRO A 29 1.81 11.37 5.43
C PRO A 29 2.60 11.85 4.21
N LEU A 30 3.88 11.49 4.08
CA LEU A 30 4.71 11.86 2.93
C LEU A 30 4.20 11.18 1.66
N ILE A 31 3.85 9.88 1.72
CA ILE A 31 3.24 9.18 0.59
C ILE A 31 1.93 9.85 0.19
N LYS A 32 1.04 10.10 1.15
CA LYS A 32 -0.26 10.77 0.92
C LYS A 32 -0.09 12.18 0.33
N GLN A 33 0.95 12.91 0.73
CA GLN A 33 1.25 14.24 0.17
C GLN A 33 1.73 14.14 -1.28
N CYS A 34 2.65 13.22 -1.59
CA CYS A 34 3.15 13.02 -2.94
C CYS A 34 2.08 12.47 -3.90
N ALA A 35 1.17 11.62 -3.40
CA ALA A 35 0.07 11.05 -4.19
C ALA A 35 -0.90 12.12 -4.75
N LYS A 36 -0.94 13.32 -4.16
CA LYS A 36 -1.76 14.44 -4.66
C LYS A 36 -1.33 14.94 -6.04
N THR A 37 -0.08 14.71 -6.42
CA THR A 37 0.49 15.22 -7.68
C THR A 37 1.15 14.15 -8.54
N LYS A 38 1.19 12.90 -8.08
CA LYS A 38 1.89 11.78 -8.75
C LYS A 38 1.13 10.48 -8.56
N GLY A 39 1.26 9.57 -9.52
CA GLY A 39 0.84 8.18 -9.35
C GLY A 39 1.85 7.41 -8.50
N ILE A 40 1.39 6.77 -7.44
CA ILE A 40 2.25 5.92 -6.60
C ILE A 40 1.67 4.51 -6.59
N ILE A 41 2.48 3.54 -6.97
CA ILE A 41 2.18 2.11 -6.88
C ILE A 41 3.01 1.57 -5.72
N VAL A 42 2.35 0.91 -4.78
CA VAL A 42 2.99 0.31 -3.61
C VAL A 42 2.68 -1.17 -3.57
N THR A 43 3.71 -1.99 -3.38
CA THR A 43 3.59 -3.43 -3.09
C THR A 43 4.14 -3.67 -1.68
N ASP A 44 3.39 -4.34 -0.82
CA ASP A 44 3.86 -4.69 0.53
C ASP A 44 3.01 -5.84 1.09
N HIS A 45 3.59 -6.63 1.98
CA HIS A 45 2.87 -7.69 2.71
C HIS A 45 2.15 -7.16 3.96
N GLN A 46 2.52 -5.97 4.46
CA GLN A 46 1.88 -5.30 5.59
C GLN A 46 0.56 -4.62 5.17
N TYR A 47 -0.47 -5.44 4.98
CA TYR A 47 -1.77 -5.00 4.45
C TYR A 47 -2.42 -3.84 5.22
N TYR A 48 -2.23 -3.75 6.54
CA TYR A 48 -2.73 -2.63 7.35
C TYR A 48 -2.19 -1.28 6.87
N ASN A 49 -0.90 -1.20 6.55
CA ASN A 49 -0.28 0.03 6.09
C ASN A 49 -0.74 0.37 4.67
N VAL A 50 -0.81 -0.63 3.80
CA VAL A 50 -1.30 -0.48 2.42
C VAL A 50 -2.75 0.01 2.40
N LEU A 51 -3.62 -0.59 3.23
CA LEU A 51 -5.02 -0.17 3.36
C LEU A 51 -5.17 1.29 3.81
N ASP A 52 -4.31 1.74 4.73
CA ASP A 52 -4.38 3.10 5.27
C ASP A 52 -3.91 4.18 4.27
N ILE A 53 -2.93 3.88 3.41
CA ILE A 53 -2.37 4.88 2.48
C ILE A 53 -2.99 4.90 1.09
N SER A 54 -3.68 3.84 0.68
CA SER A 54 -4.03 3.63 -0.73
C SER A 54 -5.43 4.13 -1.07
N ASP A 55 -5.56 4.85 -2.19
CA ASP A 55 -6.87 5.21 -2.76
C ASP A 55 -7.55 4.03 -3.45
N ARG A 56 -6.75 3.09 -3.98
CA ARG A 56 -7.19 1.90 -4.70
C ARG A 56 -6.31 0.73 -4.34
N ILE A 57 -6.92 -0.42 -4.07
CA ILE A 57 -6.20 -1.62 -3.64
C ILE A 57 -6.60 -2.79 -4.53
N ILE A 58 -5.59 -3.54 -4.93
CA ILE A 58 -5.73 -4.75 -5.74
C ILE A 58 -5.02 -5.87 -5.00
N LEU A 59 -5.75 -6.94 -4.72
CA LEU A 59 -5.18 -8.19 -4.27
C LEU A 59 -4.76 -9.00 -5.50
N LEU A 60 -3.47 -9.32 -5.59
CA LEU A 60 -2.96 -10.30 -6.53
C LEU A 60 -2.85 -11.66 -5.84
N ASN A 61 -3.68 -12.63 -6.23
CA ASN A 61 -3.67 -13.97 -5.66
C ASN A 61 -3.89 -15.03 -6.77
N ASN A 62 -3.04 -16.07 -6.79
CA ASN A 62 -3.10 -17.16 -7.77
C ASN A 62 -3.18 -16.69 -9.24
N GLY A 63 -2.44 -15.63 -9.60
CA GLY A 63 -2.45 -15.06 -10.95
C GLY A 63 -3.70 -14.27 -11.33
N ALA A 64 -4.64 -14.08 -10.41
CA ALA A 64 -5.83 -13.27 -10.58
C ALA A 64 -5.75 -11.99 -9.74
N THR A 65 -6.32 -10.90 -10.26
CA THR A 65 -6.45 -9.63 -9.55
C THR A 65 -7.89 -9.44 -9.07
N LYS A 66 -8.05 -9.03 -7.83
CA LYS A 66 -9.34 -8.67 -7.23
C LYS A 66 -9.25 -7.28 -6.63
N ALA A 67 -10.26 -6.44 -6.85
CA ALA A 67 -10.35 -5.16 -6.19
C ALA A 67 -10.69 -5.35 -4.71
N ILE A 68 -10.07 -4.55 -3.84
CA ILE A 68 -10.30 -4.56 -2.40
C ILE A 68 -10.80 -3.17 -2.00
N ASN A 69 -11.96 -3.13 -1.35
CA ASN A 69 -12.57 -1.92 -0.82
C ASN A 69 -12.48 -1.85 0.71
N SER A 70 -12.36 -3.01 1.36
CA SER A 70 -12.31 -3.10 2.82
C SER A 70 -11.47 -4.30 3.30
N ALA A 71 -11.13 -4.30 4.59
CA ALA A 71 -10.51 -5.46 5.22
C ALA A 71 -11.41 -6.71 5.19
N ALA A 72 -12.73 -6.56 5.09
CA ALA A 72 -13.65 -7.70 4.98
C ALA A 72 -13.44 -8.45 3.65
N ASP A 73 -13.15 -7.75 2.56
CA ASP A 73 -12.86 -8.35 1.25
C ASP A 73 -11.60 -9.24 1.33
N LEU A 74 -10.63 -8.90 2.18
CA LEU A 74 -9.44 -9.73 2.41
C LEU A 74 -9.77 -11.01 3.16
N VAL A 75 -10.75 -10.99 4.07
CA VAL A 75 -11.26 -12.20 4.73
C VAL A 75 -12.03 -13.05 3.72
N GLU A 76 -12.91 -12.44 2.93
CA GLU A 76 -13.70 -13.11 1.89
C GLU A 76 -12.81 -13.82 0.87
N TYR A 77 -11.72 -13.17 0.46
CA TYR A 77 -10.75 -13.75 -0.48
C TYR A 77 -9.69 -14.62 0.19
N ASN A 78 -9.88 -14.94 1.47
CA ASN A 78 -9.06 -15.86 2.24
C ASN A 78 -7.57 -15.45 2.27
N TYR A 79 -7.31 -14.15 2.20
CA TYR A 79 -5.98 -13.56 2.33
C TYR A 79 -5.58 -13.41 3.81
N ILE A 80 -6.56 -13.10 4.67
CA ILE A 80 -6.40 -13.09 6.13
C ILE A 80 -7.46 -13.99 6.78
N SER A 81 -7.14 -14.58 7.92
CA SER A 81 -8.12 -15.34 8.70
C SER A 81 -9.14 -14.41 9.34
N GLY A 82 -10.43 -14.72 9.20
CA GLY A 82 -11.48 -14.10 10.02
C GLY A 82 -11.38 -14.62 11.45
N TYR A 83 -11.49 -13.71 12.43
CA TYR A 83 -11.71 -14.06 13.84
C TYR A 83 -13.20 -14.22 14.13
#